data_AF-A0A6G5QEG3-F1
#
_entry.id   AF-A0A6G5QEG3-F1
#
_cell.length_a   1.000
_cell.length_b   1.000
_cell.length_c   1.000
_cell.angle_alpha   90.00
_cell.angle_beta   90.00
_cell.angle_gamma   90.00
#
_symmetry.space_group_name_H-M   'P 1'
#
loop_
_entity.id
_entity.type
_entity.pdbx_description
1 polymer ?
#
loop_
_entity_poly.entity_id
_entity_poly.type
_entity_poly.pdbx_seq_one_letter_code
_entity_poly.pdbx_strand_id
1 'polypeptide(L)'
;MKKILLALCVSVISVFGGEIKVFAAANTTYAFPELIKAFNAKNPDTKVSLSLGASGGLVTQIQNGAPADIFMSADMDFAQKLYDANLAVDKPIVYAQGMLAMFSIRNVDFSKGINVVEGLKAISIANPNTAPYGKASIQALKNAKIFDKVEKNIVYAQKISETLSQALSASDVGFIAASSLYDEKMSKYKEGVNYAFVDTKLYSPIDQGIVLLTRSKDNKEAVEFYKFILSDDAKTIFKKYGYNVK
;
A
#
# COMPACT_ATOMS: atom_id res chain seq x y z
N MET A 1 42.43 -40.54 42.56
CA MET A 1 41.85 -41.13 41.32
C MET A 1 40.90 -40.11 40.70
N LYS A 2 40.84 -40.09 39.36
CA LYS A 2 40.46 -39.00 38.44
C LYS A 2 39.12 -38.29 38.75
N LYS A 3 39.14 -36.94 38.79
CA LYS A 3 37.93 -36.09 38.72
C LYS A 3 37.48 -36.02 37.26
N ILE A 4 36.30 -36.54 36.95
CA ILE A 4 35.70 -36.46 35.61
C ILE A 4 34.97 -35.12 35.52
N LEU A 5 35.49 -34.21 34.69
CA LEU A 5 34.83 -32.96 34.33
C LEU A 5 33.81 -33.26 33.22
N LEU A 6 32.52 -33.13 33.52
CA LEU A 6 31.45 -33.23 32.53
C LEU A 6 31.34 -31.89 31.80
N ALA A 7 31.89 -31.81 30.59
CA ALA A 7 31.75 -30.62 29.75
C ALA A 7 30.36 -30.60 29.10
N LEU A 8 29.49 -29.70 29.56
CA LEU A 8 28.18 -29.46 28.99
C LEU A 8 28.34 -28.70 27.67
N CYS A 9 28.22 -29.40 26.54
CA CYS A 9 28.26 -28.81 25.21
C CYS A 9 26.88 -28.19 24.91
N VAL A 10 26.72 -26.89 25.16
CA VAL A 10 25.54 -26.14 24.73
C VAL A 10 25.68 -25.88 23.22
N SER A 11 25.01 -26.69 22.41
CA SER A 11 24.82 -26.38 20.98
C SER A 11 23.91 -25.16 20.86
N VAL A 12 24.48 -24.03 20.50
CA VAL A 12 23.72 -22.87 20.05
C VAL A 12 23.18 -23.23 18.66
N ILE A 13 21.90 -23.63 18.59
CA ILE A 13 21.20 -23.74 17.32
C ILE A 13 21.01 -22.30 16.84
N SER A 14 21.91 -21.85 15.96
CA SER A 14 21.66 -20.64 15.17
C SER A 14 20.49 -20.93 14.24
N VAL A 15 19.28 -20.56 14.66
CA VAL A 15 18.13 -20.50 13.76
C VAL A 15 18.44 -19.35 12.78
N PHE A 16 18.88 -19.70 11.57
CA PHE A 16 18.92 -18.74 10.48
C PHE A 16 17.46 -18.38 10.17
N GLY A 17 16.99 -17.25 10.69
CA GLY A 17 15.67 -16.74 10.36
C GLY A 17 15.57 -16.43 8.87
N GLY A 18 14.46 -16.84 8.26
CA GLY A 18 14.20 -16.63 6.85
C GLY A 18 14.00 -15.15 6.50
N GLU A 19 14.25 -14.82 5.23
CA GLU A 19 13.85 -13.54 4.64
C GLU A 19 12.56 -13.73 3.83
N ILE A 20 11.52 -12.99 4.17
CA ILE A 20 10.27 -12.89 3.41
C ILE A 20 10.34 -11.65 2.53
N LYS A 21 10.15 -11.80 1.22
CA LYS A 21 10.14 -10.72 0.24
C LYS A 21 8.70 -10.34 -0.09
N VAL A 22 8.27 -9.18 0.40
CA VAL A 22 6.92 -8.66 0.17
C VAL A 22 6.97 -7.54 -0.86
N PHE A 23 6.22 -7.72 -1.94
CA PHE A 23 6.00 -6.70 -2.96
C PHE A 23 4.64 -6.06 -2.69
N ALA A 24 4.63 -4.82 -2.22
CA ALA A 24 3.40 -4.16 -1.80
C ALA A 24 3.17 -2.83 -2.52
N ALA A 25 1.90 -2.53 -2.78
CA ALA A 25 1.51 -1.26 -3.36
C ALA A 25 1.89 -0.09 -2.45
N ALA A 26 2.40 0.99 -3.03
CA ALA A 26 2.98 2.11 -2.28
C ALA A 26 2.01 2.85 -1.33
N ASN A 27 0.70 2.57 -1.36
CA ASN A 27 -0.24 3.10 -0.37
C ASN A 27 0.06 2.56 1.04
N THR A 28 0.58 1.33 1.16
CA THR A 28 0.82 0.65 2.45
C THR A 28 2.03 1.16 3.20
N THR A 29 2.83 2.05 2.59
CA THR A 29 4.10 2.62 3.12
C THR A 29 4.05 2.94 4.61
N TYR A 30 2.98 3.58 5.07
CA TYR A 30 2.89 4.11 6.43
C TYR A 30 2.46 3.06 7.45
N ALA A 31 1.66 2.07 7.05
CA ALA A 31 1.21 0.99 7.93
C ALA A 31 2.26 -0.12 8.07
N PHE A 32 3.08 -0.32 7.03
CA PHE A 32 3.99 -1.45 6.95
C PHE A 32 5.01 -1.56 8.09
N PRO A 33 5.62 -0.47 8.60
CA PRO A 33 6.53 -0.55 9.74
C PRO A 33 5.87 -1.14 11.00
N GLU A 34 4.61 -0.77 11.29
CA GLU A 34 3.87 -1.31 12.44
C GLU A 34 3.44 -2.76 12.20
N LEU A 35 3.09 -3.12 10.97
CA LEU A 35 2.81 -4.51 10.58
C LEU A 35 4.04 -5.41 10.78
N ILE A 36 5.22 -4.98 10.31
CA ILE A 36 6.48 -5.73 10.52
C ILE A 36 6.77 -5.85 12.01
N LYS A 37 6.65 -4.76 12.77
CA LYS A 37 6.90 -4.78 14.22
C LYS A 37 5.98 -5.77 14.93
N ALA A 38 4.69 -5.77 14.61
CA ALA A 38 3.71 -6.66 15.21
C ALA A 38 3.94 -8.13 14.84
N PHE A 39 4.31 -8.41 13.58
CA PHE A 39 4.67 -9.77 13.15
C PHE A 39 5.94 -10.26 13.86
N ASN A 40 6.99 -9.44 13.89
CA ASN A 40 8.28 -9.81 14.48
C ASN A 40 8.22 -9.96 16.01
N ALA A 41 7.24 -9.37 16.68
CA ALA A 41 7.01 -9.62 18.11
C ALA A 41 6.71 -11.10 18.42
N LYS A 42 6.14 -11.84 17.45
CA LYS A 42 5.89 -13.29 17.52
C LYS A 42 6.94 -14.11 16.75
N ASN A 43 7.67 -13.48 15.83
CA ASN A 43 8.67 -14.11 14.95
C ASN A 43 9.98 -13.30 14.93
N PRO A 44 10.76 -13.30 16.03
CA PRO A 44 11.87 -12.37 16.23
C PRO A 44 13.03 -12.57 15.24
N ASP A 45 13.20 -13.80 14.72
CA ASP A 45 14.29 -14.13 13.80
C ASP A 45 13.93 -13.84 12.33
N THR A 46 12.66 -13.63 12.01
CA THR A 46 12.22 -13.42 10.62
C THR A 46 12.50 -12.00 10.14
N LYS A 47 13.10 -11.89 8.95
CA LYS A 47 13.29 -10.61 8.26
C LYS A 47 12.22 -10.42 7.18
N VAL A 48 11.44 -9.35 7.29
CA VAL A 48 10.51 -8.94 6.23
C VAL A 48 11.16 -7.86 5.35
N SER A 49 11.50 -8.22 4.12
CA SER A 49 12.05 -7.33 3.09
C SER A 49 10.92 -6.77 2.22
N LEU A 50 10.73 -5.46 2.26
CA LEU A 50 9.61 -4.78 1.61
C LEU A 50 10.06 -4.05 0.34
N SER A 51 9.40 -4.33 -0.79
CA SER A 51 9.52 -3.59 -2.05
C SER A 51 8.23 -2.85 -2.35
N LEU A 52 8.30 -1.51 -2.43
CA LEU A 52 7.13 -0.64 -2.64
C LEU A 52 7.08 -0.07 -4.06
N GLY A 53 5.93 -0.23 -4.71
CA GLY A 53 5.73 0.22 -6.09
C GLY A 53 4.27 0.46 -6.47
N ALA A 54 4.02 0.82 -7.72
CA ALA A 54 2.67 0.76 -8.28
C ALA A 54 2.29 -0.70 -8.53
N SER A 55 1.05 -1.10 -8.22
CA SER A 55 0.59 -2.48 -8.35
C SER A 55 0.88 -3.09 -9.71
N GLY A 56 0.58 -2.38 -10.80
CA GLY A 56 0.84 -2.88 -12.15
C GLY A 56 2.33 -3.08 -12.44
N GLY A 57 3.19 -2.17 -11.96
CA GLY A 57 4.64 -2.31 -12.10
C GLY A 57 5.20 -3.50 -11.32
N LEU A 58 4.67 -3.76 -10.12
CA LEU A 58 5.03 -4.93 -9.33
C LEU A 58 4.55 -6.23 -9.96
N VAL A 59 3.35 -6.25 -10.55
CA VAL A 59 2.88 -7.39 -11.35
C VAL A 59 3.82 -7.68 -12.50
N THR A 60 4.23 -6.67 -13.28
CA THR A 60 5.21 -6.84 -14.36
C THR A 60 6.53 -7.41 -13.84
N GLN A 61 7.04 -6.92 -12.70
CA GLN A 61 8.26 -7.45 -12.10
C GLN A 61 8.11 -8.93 -11.72
N ILE A 62 7.00 -9.30 -11.09
CA ILE A 62 6.75 -10.70 -10.66
C ILE A 62 6.60 -11.62 -11.88
N GLN A 63 5.87 -11.20 -12.91
CA GLN A 63 5.75 -11.95 -14.18
C GLN A 63 7.10 -12.11 -14.89
N ASN A 64 8.01 -11.15 -14.72
CA ASN A 64 9.38 -11.21 -15.24
C ASN A 64 10.35 -11.94 -14.30
N GLY A 65 9.86 -12.62 -13.25
CA GLY A 65 10.67 -13.49 -12.39
C GLY A 65 11.23 -12.84 -11.13
N ALA A 66 10.80 -11.63 -10.77
CA ALA A 66 11.20 -11.03 -9.49
C ALA A 66 10.79 -11.94 -8.31
N PRO A 67 11.67 -12.16 -7.32
CA PRO A 67 11.47 -13.19 -6.31
C PRO A 67 10.59 -12.74 -5.15
N ALA A 68 9.34 -12.34 -5.40
CA ALA A 68 8.38 -11.96 -4.37
C ALA A 68 7.71 -13.19 -3.74
N ASP A 69 7.70 -13.29 -2.41
CA ASP A 69 6.98 -14.34 -1.69
C ASP A 69 5.50 -14.00 -1.52
N ILE A 70 5.21 -12.73 -1.30
CA ILE A 70 3.85 -12.20 -1.10
C ILE A 70 3.67 -10.95 -1.94
N PHE A 71 2.51 -10.84 -2.60
CA PHE A 71 2.11 -9.65 -3.34
C PHE A 71 0.87 -9.03 -2.71
N MET A 72 0.94 -7.73 -2.41
CA MET A 72 -0.15 -6.93 -1.86
C MET A 72 -0.47 -5.77 -2.80
N SER A 73 -1.57 -5.87 -3.54
CA SER A 73 -2.02 -4.87 -4.50
C SER A 73 -2.99 -3.86 -3.88
N ALA A 74 -3.01 -2.63 -4.42
CA ALA A 74 -4.03 -1.62 -4.14
C ALA A 74 -5.39 -1.87 -4.83
N ASP A 75 -5.57 -3.01 -5.51
CA ASP A 75 -6.84 -3.46 -6.07
C ASP A 75 -6.91 -5.01 -6.06
N MET A 76 -8.07 -5.55 -6.40
CA MET A 76 -8.22 -6.98 -6.69
C MET A 76 -7.74 -7.36 -8.09
N ASP A 77 -7.88 -6.47 -9.08
CA ASP A 77 -7.58 -6.77 -10.49
C ASP A 77 -6.11 -7.18 -10.70
N PHE A 78 -5.14 -6.47 -10.14
CA PHE A 78 -3.72 -6.84 -10.28
C PHE A 78 -3.35 -8.09 -9.50
N ALA A 79 -3.97 -8.33 -8.33
CA ALA A 79 -3.75 -9.56 -7.58
C ALA A 79 -4.34 -10.76 -8.36
N GLN A 80 -5.52 -10.59 -8.97
CA GLN A 80 -6.17 -11.57 -9.82
C GLN A 80 -5.31 -11.91 -11.05
N LYS A 81 -4.67 -10.92 -11.69
CA LYS A 81 -3.73 -11.16 -12.80
C LYS A 81 -2.61 -12.14 -12.46
N LEU A 82 -2.09 -12.13 -11.23
CA LEU A 82 -1.05 -13.09 -10.81
C LEU A 82 -1.63 -14.48 -10.58
N TYR A 83 -2.86 -14.58 -10.06
CA TYR A 83 -3.55 -15.85 -9.96
C TYR A 83 -3.86 -16.45 -11.34
N ASP A 84 -4.39 -15.65 -12.27
CA ASP A 84 -4.71 -16.08 -13.64
C ASP A 84 -3.45 -16.49 -14.42
N ALA A 85 -2.29 -15.92 -14.07
CA ALA A 85 -0.99 -16.31 -14.61
C ALA A 85 -0.38 -17.56 -13.94
N ASN A 86 -1.10 -18.23 -13.04
CA ASN A 86 -0.63 -19.37 -12.23
C ASN A 86 0.60 -19.04 -11.34
N LEU A 87 0.76 -17.78 -10.96
CA LEU A 87 1.83 -17.31 -10.10
C LEU A 87 1.41 -17.19 -8.63
N ALA A 88 0.12 -17.27 -8.31
CA ALA A 88 -0.40 -17.32 -6.95
C ALA A 88 -0.90 -18.73 -6.57
N VAL A 89 -0.75 -19.10 -5.29
CA VAL A 89 -1.20 -20.39 -4.76
C VAL A 89 -2.73 -20.50 -4.79
N ASP A 90 -3.41 -19.45 -4.35
CA ASP A 90 -4.86 -19.36 -4.25
C ASP A 90 -5.37 -18.02 -4.82
N LYS A 91 -6.70 -17.92 -4.97
CA LYS A 91 -7.35 -16.68 -5.37
C LYS A 91 -7.02 -15.53 -4.41
N PRO A 92 -6.94 -14.28 -4.91
CA PRO A 92 -6.69 -13.13 -4.05
C PRO A 92 -7.78 -12.95 -3.00
N ILE A 93 -7.37 -12.50 -1.82
CA ILE A 93 -8.27 -12.15 -0.71
C ILE A 93 -8.15 -10.65 -0.44
N VAL A 94 -9.26 -10.00 -0.11
CA VAL A 94 -9.26 -8.59 0.30
C VAL A 94 -8.64 -8.48 1.70
N TYR A 95 -7.53 -7.75 1.85
CA TYR A 95 -6.92 -7.50 3.16
C TYR A 95 -7.31 -6.15 3.77
N ALA A 96 -7.61 -5.16 2.93
CA ALA A 96 -8.01 -3.83 3.32
C ALA A 96 -8.74 -3.12 2.18
N GLN A 97 -9.40 -2.02 2.48
CA GLN A 97 -10.03 -1.13 1.51
C GLN A 97 -9.47 0.29 1.71
N GLY A 98 -8.89 0.85 0.64
CA GLY A 98 -8.29 2.17 0.64
C GLY A 98 -9.31 3.31 0.56
N MET A 99 -8.88 4.51 0.99
CA MET A 99 -9.63 5.76 0.82
C MET A 99 -8.81 6.79 0.06
N LEU A 100 -9.48 7.56 -0.80
CA LEU A 100 -8.87 8.62 -1.61
C LEU A 100 -9.07 9.98 -0.95
N ALA A 101 -8.02 10.80 -0.92
CA ALA A 101 -8.09 12.18 -0.43
C ALA A 101 -7.40 13.15 -1.41
N MET A 102 -7.82 14.41 -1.40
CA MET A 102 -7.11 15.51 -2.05
C MET A 102 -6.32 16.26 -0.99
N PHE A 103 -5.08 16.61 -1.29
CA PHE A 103 -4.18 17.32 -0.37
C PHE A 103 -3.49 18.50 -1.06
N SER A 104 -3.27 19.58 -0.32
CA SER A 104 -2.55 20.77 -0.75
C SER A 104 -1.88 21.51 0.41
N ILE A 105 -0.72 22.10 0.13
CA ILE A 105 -0.09 23.13 0.98
C ILE A 105 -0.26 24.55 0.40
N ARG A 106 -1.00 24.69 -0.70
CA ARG A 106 -1.39 25.97 -1.28
C ARG A 106 -2.73 26.41 -0.68
N ASN A 107 -3.09 27.66 -0.91
CA ASN A 107 -4.39 28.17 -0.51
C ASN A 107 -5.45 27.72 -1.53
N VAL A 108 -6.13 26.61 -1.23
CA VAL A 108 -7.22 26.05 -2.04
C VAL A 108 -8.48 25.93 -1.19
N ASP A 109 -9.63 26.12 -1.82
CA ASP A 109 -10.92 26.09 -1.13
C ASP A 109 -11.54 24.70 -1.16
N PHE A 110 -11.23 23.88 -0.15
CA PHE A 110 -11.78 22.52 -0.01
C PHE A 110 -13.29 22.48 0.25
N SER A 111 -13.96 23.60 0.56
CA SER A 111 -15.42 23.64 0.67
C SER A 111 -16.13 23.34 -0.66
N LYS A 112 -15.41 23.49 -1.78
CA LYS A 112 -15.88 23.14 -3.13
C LYS A 112 -15.90 21.63 -3.39
N GLY A 113 -15.46 20.80 -2.44
CA GLY A 113 -15.29 19.36 -2.64
C GLY A 113 -14.33 19.09 -3.79
N ILE A 114 -14.64 18.10 -4.63
CA ILE A 114 -13.77 17.74 -5.77
C ILE A 114 -13.60 18.87 -6.79
N ASN A 115 -14.53 19.82 -6.86
CA ASN A 115 -14.42 20.99 -7.76
C ASN A 115 -13.31 21.97 -7.33
N VAL A 116 -12.66 21.76 -6.17
CA VAL A 116 -11.46 22.51 -5.76
C VAL A 116 -10.36 22.48 -6.80
N VAL A 117 -10.32 21.45 -7.66
CA VAL A 117 -9.29 21.31 -8.69
C VAL A 117 -9.54 22.14 -9.95
N GLU A 118 -10.73 22.70 -10.13
CA GLU A 118 -11.02 23.57 -11.28
C GLU A 118 -10.16 24.85 -11.23
N GLY A 119 -9.49 25.16 -12.34
CA GLY A 119 -8.62 26.34 -12.46
C GLY A 119 -7.22 26.18 -11.88
N LEU A 120 -6.89 25.05 -11.25
CA LEU A 120 -5.53 24.73 -10.83
C LEU A 120 -4.65 24.39 -12.04
N LYS A 121 -3.33 24.61 -11.91
CA LYS A 121 -2.35 24.43 -12.99
C LYS A 121 -1.65 23.07 -12.94
N ALA A 122 -1.50 22.50 -11.75
CA ALA A 122 -0.83 21.21 -11.57
C ALA A 122 -1.59 20.33 -10.56
N ILE A 123 -2.20 19.26 -11.05
CA ILE A 123 -2.96 18.28 -10.26
C ILE A 123 -2.22 16.95 -10.32
N SER A 124 -1.59 16.55 -9.22
CA SER A 124 -0.87 15.28 -9.16
C SER A 124 -1.84 14.10 -9.01
N ILE A 125 -1.76 13.14 -9.92
CA ILE A 125 -2.54 11.89 -9.89
C ILE A 125 -1.60 10.73 -10.21
N ALA A 126 -1.71 9.61 -9.51
CA ALA A 126 -0.94 8.42 -9.86
C ALA A 126 -1.37 7.89 -11.24
N ASN A 127 -0.46 7.32 -12.03
CA ASN A 127 -0.78 6.82 -13.37
C ASN A 127 -1.91 5.77 -13.30
N PRO A 128 -3.09 6.04 -13.91
CA PRO A 128 -4.27 5.17 -13.77
C PRO A 128 -4.10 3.79 -14.40
N ASN A 129 -3.12 3.62 -15.31
CA ASN A 129 -2.86 2.35 -15.97
C ASN A 129 -2.09 1.37 -15.06
N THR A 130 -1.39 1.87 -14.04
CA THR A 130 -0.54 1.06 -13.16
C THR A 130 -0.88 1.18 -11.68
N ALA A 131 -1.57 2.25 -11.28
CA ALA A 131 -1.90 2.56 -9.90
C ALA A 131 -3.43 2.66 -9.71
N PRO A 132 -4.02 1.79 -8.88
CA PRO A 132 -5.47 1.81 -8.60
C PRO A 132 -6.01 3.13 -8.06
N TYR A 133 -5.24 3.84 -7.24
CA TYR A 133 -5.60 5.18 -6.77
C TYR A 133 -5.66 6.22 -7.90
N GLY A 134 -4.85 6.04 -8.96
CA GLY A 134 -4.95 6.81 -10.19
C GLY A 134 -6.28 6.57 -10.89
N LYS A 135 -6.65 5.31 -11.10
CA LYS A 135 -7.95 4.90 -11.66
C LYS A 135 -9.11 5.49 -10.86
N ALA A 136 -9.06 5.41 -9.53
CA ALA A 136 -10.07 6.00 -8.64
C ALA A 136 -10.14 7.53 -8.77
N SER A 137 -9.01 8.23 -8.88
CA SER A 137 -8.97 9.68 -9.08
C SER A 137 -9.62 10.09 -10.41
N ILE A 138 -9.31 9.38 -11.49
CA ILE A 138 -9.93 9.62 -12.79
C ILE A 138 -11.43 9.32 -12.78
N GLN A 139 -11.85 8.21 -12.15
CA GLN A 139 -13.27 7.92 -11.95
C GLN A 139 -13.97 9.05 -11.20
N ALA A 140 -13.34 9.57 -10.13
CA ALA A 140 -13.91 10.63 -9.33
C ALA A 140 -14.12 11.92 -10.14
N LEU A 141 -13.10 12.34 -10.90
CA LEU A 141 -13.18 13.51 -11.78
C LEU A 141 -14.24 13.34 -12.89
N LYS A 142 -14.36 12.14 -13.47
CA LYS A 142 -15.35 11.83 -14.51
C LYS A 142 -16.77 11.82 -13.96
N ASN A 143 -16.99 11.18 -12.82
CA ASN A 143 -18.31 11.11 -12.17
C ASN A 143 -18.75 12.49 -11.64
N ALA A 144 -17.80 13.34 -11.26
CA ALA A 144 -18.04 14.74 -10.96
C ALA A 144 -18.23 15.64 -12.20
N LYS A 145 -18.06 15.11 -13.41
CA LYS A 145 -18.18 15.81 -14.70
C LYS A 145 -17.22 16.99 -14.86
N ILE A 146 -16.03 16.90 -14.27
CA ILE A 146 -15.00 17.95 -14.33
C ILE A 146 -13.70 17.49 -15.01
N PHE A 147 -13.57 16.20 -15.32
CA PHE A 147 -12.36 15.64 -15.94
C PHE A 147 -11.88 16.43 -17.16
N ASP A 148 -12.77 16.67 -18.13
CA ASP A 148 -12.43 17.36 -19.39
C ASP A 148 -11.91 18.81 -19.16
N LYS A 149 -12.32 19.45 -18.06
CA LYS A 149 -11.88 20.81 -17.70
C LYS A 149 -10.45 20.82 -17.14
N VAL A 150 -10.03 19.74 -16.51
CA VAL A 150 -8.78 19.66 -15.74
C VAL A 150 -7.74 18.72 -16.33
N GLU A 151 -8.11 17.90 -17.32
CA GLU A 151 -7.25 16.86 -17.90
C GLU A 151 -5.86 17.38 -18.29
N LYS A 152 -5.80 18.52 -18.98
CA LYS A 152 -4.54 19.15 -19.41
C LYS A 152 -3.62 19.59 -18.26
N ASN A 153 -4.14 19.71 -17.05
CA ASN A 153 -3.42 20.13 -15.85
C ASN A 153 -3.01 18.93 -14.97
N ILE A 154 -3.36 17.70 -15.37
CA ILE A 154 -3.00 16.49 -14.63
C ILE A 154 -1.53 16.16 -14.87
N VAL A 155 -0.79 15.99 -13.78
CA VAL A 155 0.59 15.51 -13.77
C VAL A 155 0.59 14.08 -13.23
N TYR A 156 0.94 13.13 -14.10
CA TYR A 156 0.93 11.72 -13.73
C TYR A 156 2.20 11.32 -12.96
N ALA A 157 2.02 10.85 -11.72
CA ALA A 157 3.07 10.23 -10.91
C ALA A 157 3.17 8.71 -11.19
N GLN A 158 4.33 8.09 -10.98
CA GLN A 158 4.49 6.66 -11.28
C GLN A 158 3.74 5.77 -10.28
N LYS A 159 3.68 6.19 -9.02
CA LYS A 159 3.00 5.50 -7.91
C LYS A 159 2.36 6.48 -6.94
N ILE A 160 1.40 6.01 -6.15
CA ILE A 160 0.60 6.87 -5.29
C ILE A 160 1.41 7.63 -4.23
N SER A 161 2.50 7.07 -3.70
CA SER A 161 3.34 7.77 -2.72
C SER A 161 3.99 9.05 -3.26
N GLU A 162 4.21 9.14 -4.58
CA GLU A 162 4.78 10.32 -5.23
C GLU A 162 3.78 11.46 -5.37
N THR A 163 2.48 11.18 -5.33
CA THR A 163 1.47 12.24 -5.42
C THR A 163 1.51 13.17 -4.21
N LEU A 164 1.77 12.62 -3.02
CA LEU A 164 1.96 13.41 -1.81
C LEU A 164 3.22 14.26 -1.89
N SER A 165 4.36 13.68 -2.33
CA SER A 165 5.60 14.45 -2.45
C SER A 165 5.48 15.58 -3.47
N GLN A 166 4.76 15.35 -4.57
CA GLN A 166 4.46 16.38 -5.56
C GLN A 166 3.54 17.47 -4.99
N ALA A 167 2.47 17.11 -4.26
CA ALA A 167 1.60 18.10 -3.61
C ALA A 167 2.30 18.92 -2.51
N LEU A 168 3.35 18.38 -1.90
CA LEU A 168 4.21 19.08 -0.94
C LEU A 168 5.24 20.01 -1.60
N SER A 169 5.48 19.90 -2.90
CA SER A 169 6.60 20.59 -3.56
C SER A 169 6.21 21.33 -4.84
N ALA A 170 5.63 20.65 -5.83
CA ALA A 170 5.48 21.11 -7.21
C ALA A 170 4.02 21.30 -7.65
N SER A 171 3.08 20.51 -7.14
CA SER A 171 1.68 20.53 -7.55
C SER A 171 0.82 21.44 -6.69
N ASP A 172 -0.28 21.95 -7.25
CA ASP A 172 -1.26 22.74 -6.53
C ASP A 172 -2.10 21.85 -5.61
N VAL A 173 -2.51 20.67 -6.09
CA VAL A 173 -3.22 19.63 -5.36
C VAL A 173 -2.67 18.27 -5.77
N GLY A 174 -2.65 17.30 -4.86
CA GLY A 174 -2.45 15.89 -5.18
C GLY A 174 -3.61 15.02 -4.72
N PHE A 175 -4.00 14.06 -5.54
CA PHE A 175 -4.86 12.96 -5.14
C PHE A 175 -3.99 11.87 -4.51
N ILE A 176 -4.11 11.73 -3.19
CA ILE A 176 -3.26 10.90 -2.34
C ILE A 176 -4.03 9.71 -1.77
N ALA A 177 -3.29 8.69 -1.31
CA ALA A 177 -3.87 7.67 -0.43
C ALA A 177 -4.10 8.28 0.95
N ALA A 178 -5.30 8.15 1.51
CA ALA A 178 -5.61 8.67 2.85
C ALA A 178 -4.64 8.19 3.94
N SER A 179 -4.09 6.98 3.78
CA SER A 179 -3.10 6.41 4.69
C SER A 179 -1.86 7.28 4.87
N SER A 180 -1.52 8.11 3.89
CA SER A 180 -0.39 9.02 4.01
C SER A 180 -0.62 10.18 4.98
N LEU A 181 -1.87 10.50 5.29
CA LEU A 181 -2.23 11.53 6.28
C LEU A 181 -1.88 11.10 7.72
N TYR A 182 -1.66 9.80 7.95
CA TYR A 182 -1.33 9.22 9.25
C TYR A 182 0.18 9.17 9.55
N ASP A 183 1.01 9.68 8.63
CA ASP A 183 2.43 9.93 8.93
C ASP A 183 2.55 11.05 9.98
N GLU A 184 3.47 10.90 10.93
CA GLU A 184 3.69 11.88 11.99
C GLU A 184 4.00 13.29 11.44
N LYS A 185 4.71 13.38 10.31
CA LYS A 185 5.06 14.65 9.65
C LYS A 185 3.84 15.35 9.04
N MET A 186 2.74 14.62 8.86
CA MET A 186 1.49 15.12 8.29
C MET A 186 0.52 15.66 9.35
N SER A 187 0.78 15.41 10.64
CA SER A 187 -0.08 15.82 11.78
C SER A 187 -0.37 17.33 11.87
N LYS A 188 0.51 18.17 11.30
CA LYS A 188 0.35 19.63 11.21
C LYS A 188 -0.74 20.08 10.22
N TYR A 189 -1.06 19.24 9.23
CA TYR A 189 -2.08 19.54 8.22
C TYR A 189 -3.47 19.17 8.73
N LYS A 190 -4.48 19.98 8.40
CA LYS A 190 -5.84 19.84 8.95
C LYS A 190 -6.87 19.55 7.85
N GLU A 191 -7.85 18.71 8.18
CA GLU A 191 -9.00 18.46 7.33
C GLU A 191 -9.78 19.76 7.09
N GLY A 192 -10.28 19.95 5.87
CA GLY A 192 -10.96 21.18 5.44
C GLY A 192 -10.03 22.36 5.14
N VAL A 193 -8.78 22.31 5.58
CA VAL A 193 -7.77 23.37 5.34
C VAL A 193 -6.73 22.90 4.32
N ASN A 194 -6.12 21.74 4.56
CA ASN A 194 -5.04 21.20 3.74
C ASN A 194 -5.46 19.93 2.99
N TYR A 195 -6.50 19.25 3.44
CA TYR A 195 -7.01 18.09 2.75
C TYR A 195 -8.51 17.93 2.92
N ALA A 196 -9.11 17.18 2.00
CA ALA A 196 -10.46 16.68 2.12
C ALA A 196 -10.53 15.28 1.50
N PHE A 197 -11.34 14.40 2.09
CA PHE A 197 -11.64 13.10 1.49
C PHE A 197 -12.47 13.27 0.22
N VAL A 198 -12.18 12.46 -0.79
CA VAL A 198 -13.02 12.40 -2.00
C VAL A 198 -14.27 11.58 -1.68
N ASP A 199 -15.44 12.08 -2.06
CA ASP A 199 -16.71 11.37 -1.86
C ASP A 199 -16.64 9.97 -2.48
N THR A 200 -16.83 8.95 -1.64
CA THR A 200 -16.80 7.53 -2.02
C THR A 200 -17.82 7.16 -3.09
N LYS A 201 -18.86 7.96 -3.31
CA LYS A 201 -19.83 7.76 -4.41
C LYS A 201 -19.24 8.08 -5.78
N LEU A 202 -18.12 8.80 -5.84
CA LEU A 202 -17.49 9.23 -7.08
C LEU A 202 -16.52 8.18 -7.65
N TYR A 203 -16.16 7.13 -6.93
CA TYR A 203 -15.22 6.11 -7.42
C TYR A 203 -15.59 4.72 -6.90
N SER A 204 -15.16 3.69 -7.61
CA SER A 204 -15.36 2.31 -7.16
C SER A 204 -14.58 2.06 -5.86
N PRO A 205 -15.09 1.24 -4.92
CA PRO A 205 -14.35 0.78 -3.76
C PRO A 205 -12.92 0.33 -4.10
N ILE A 206 -11.94 0.81 -3.33
CA ILE A 206 -10.52 0.46 -3.51
C ILE A 206 -10.21 -0.79 -2.66
N ASP A 207 -10.84 -1.92 -2.99
CA ASP A 207 -10.61 -3.20 -2.31
C ASP A 207 -9.23 -3.76 -2.70
N GLN A 208 -8.36 -3.98 -1.72
CA GLN A 208 -6.94 -4.31 -1.90
C GLN A 208 -6.69 -5.82 -1.74
N GLY A 209 -6.10 -6.44 -2.76
CA GLY A 209 -5.88 -7.88 -2.82
C GLY A 209 -4.50 -8.32 -2.33
N ILE A 210 -4.44 -9.43 -1.60
CA ILE A 210 -3.20 -10.13 -1.25
C ILE A 210 -3.18 -11.54 -1.85
N VAL A 211 -2.01 -11.98 -2.32
CA VAL A 211 -1.73 -13.36 -2.72
C VAL A 211 -0.41 -13.85 -2.15
N LEU A 212 -0.36 -15.14 -1.80
CA LEU A 212 0.87 -15.90 -1.61
C LEU A 212 1.33 -16.42 -2.97
N LEU A 213 2.58 -16.17 -3.35
CA LEU A 213 3.11 -16.59 -4.65
C LEU A 213 3.51 -18.07 -4.62
N THR A 214 3.37 -18.76 -5.74
CA THR A 214 3.61 -20.21 -5.86
C THR A 214 5.02 -20.62 -5.47
N ARG A 215 6.01 -19.75 -5.70
CA ARG A 215 7.41 -19.94 -5.29
C ARG A 215 7.60 -20.08 -3.77
N SER A 216 6.60 -19.69 -2.98
CA SER A 216 6.67 -19.60 -1.52
C SER A 216 5.62 -20.46 -0.83
N LYS A 217 4.95 -21.34 -1.57
CA LYS A 217 3.94 -22.26 -1.04
C LYS A 217 4.46 -23.13 0.12
N ASP A 218 5.75 -23.48 0.07
CA ASP A 218 6.42 -24.31 1.08
C ASP A 218 7.26 -23.47 2.07
N ASN A 219 7.30 -22.14 1.89
CA ASN A 219 7.98 -21.22 2.81
C ASN A 219 7.06 -20.93 4.00
N LYS A 220 7.30 -21.60 5.12
CA LYS A 220 6.48 -21.48 6.35
C LYS A 220 6.36 -20.03 6.85
N GLU A 221 7.46 -19.29 6.86
CA GLU A 221 7.47 -17.90 7.33
C GLU A 221 6.63 -17.00 6.42
N ALA A 222 6.71 -17.19 5.09
CA ALA A 222 5.85 -16.46 4.15
C ALA A 222 4.37 -16.80 4.33
N VAL A 223 4.04 -18.08 4.56
CA VAL A 223 2.66 -18.50 4.87
C VAL A 223 2.17 -17.86 6.17
N GLU A 224 3.01 -17.78 7.19
CA GLU A 224 2.68 -17.14 8.47
C GLU A 224 2.49 -15.63 8.33
N PHE A 225 3.34 -14.94 7.57
CA PHE A 225 3.16 -13.51 7.31
C PHE A 225 1.90 -13.22 6.48
N TYR A 226 1.61 -14.05 5.47
CA TYR A 226 0.37 -13.96 4.70
C TYR A 226 -0.86 -14.09 5.61
N LYS A 227 -0.88 -15.08 6.50
CA LYS A 227 -1.95 -15.26 7.49
C LYS A 227 -2.02 -14.11 8.49
N PHE A 228 -0.88 -13.58 8.93
CA PHE A 228 -0.82 -12.43 9.81
C PHE A 228 -1.45 -11.19 9.16
N ILE A 229 -1.15 -10.88 7.90
CA ILE A 229 -1.76 -9.74 7.19
C ILE A 229 -3.29 -9.84 7.14
N LEU A 230 -3.85 -11.06 7.09
CA LEU A 230 -5.28 -11.31 7.11
C LEU A 230 -5.90 -11.37 8.52
N SER A 231 -5.09 -11.32 9.58
CA SER A 231 -5.53 -11.45 10.97
C SER A 231 -6.16 -10.17 11.53
N ASP A 232 -6.88 -10.29 12.65
CA ASP A 232 -7.47 -9.15 13.35
C ASP A 232 -6.43 -8.15 13.90
N ASP A 233 -5.23 -8.63 14.25
CA ASP A 233 -4.11 -7.80 14.67
C ASP A 233 -3.70 -6.85 13.53
N ALA A 234 -3.49 -7.39 12.32
CA ALA A 234 -3.14 -6.59 11.14
C ALA A 234 -4.29 -5.68 10.70
N LYS A 235 -5.53 -6.16 10.74
CA LYS A 235 -6.72 -5.33 10.48
C LYS A 235 -6.80 -4.14 11.43
N THR A 236 -6.49 -4.31 12.71
CA THR A 236 -6.45 -3.23 13.70
C THR A 236 -5.39 -2.19 13.34
N ILE A 237 -4.21 -2.63 12.90
CA ILE A 237 -3.16 -1.74 12.41
C ILE A 237 -3.63 -1.00 11.15
N PHE A 238 -4.21 -1.68 10.16
CA PHE A 238 -4.75 -1.01 8.97
C PHE A 238 -5.81 0.05 9.32
N LYS A 239 -6.74 -0.22 10.26
CA LYS A 239 -7.71 0.79 10.73
C LYS A 239 -7.02 2.04 11.29
N LYS A 240 -5.94 1.87 12.05
CA LYS A 240 -5.15 2.98 12.61
C LYS A 240 -4.57 3.90 11.52
N TYR A 241 -4.30 3.36 10.33
CA TYR A 241 -3.78 4.09 9.17
C TYR A 241 -4.87 4.45 8.15
N GLY A 242 -6.14 4.51 8.57
CA GLY A 242 -7.24 5.02 7.74
C GLY A 242 -7.73 4.09 6.64
N TYR A 243 -7.41 2.80 6.72
CA TYR A 243 -8.03 1.80 5.86
C TYR A 243 -9.34 1.32 6.46
N ASN A 244 -10.31 1.06 5.60
CA ASN A 244 -11.48 0.27 5.97
C ASN A 244 -11.09 -1.21 5.91
N VAL A 245 -11.54 -2.00 6.87
CA VAL A 245 -11.33 -3.46 6.88
C VAL A 245 -12.65 -4.13 7.27
N LYS A 246 -12.98 -5.22 6.57
CA LYS A 246 -14.17 -6.03 6.80
C LYS A 246 -13.82 -7.25 7.65
#